data_AF-A0A3N5GF98-F1
#
_entry.id   AF-A0A3N5GF98-F1
#
_cell.length_a   1.000
_cell.length_b   1.000
_cell.length_c   1.000
_cell.angle_alpha   90.00
_cell.angle_beta   90.00
_cell.angle_gamma   90.00
#
_symmetry.space_group_name_H-M   'P 1'
#
loop_
_entity.id
_entity.type
_entity.pdbx_description
1 polymer ?
#
loop_
_entity_poly.entity_id
_entity_poly.type
_entity_poly.pdbx_seq_one_letter_code
_entity_poly.pdbx_strand_id
1 'polypeptide(L)' 'MPAHAIARMREAIRRRQYVMTTHAEEEMDDDGLTIFDVESVILTGDIIER' A
#
# COMPACT_ATOMS: atom_id res chain seq x y z
N MET A 1 -11.70 -6.24 -13.16
CA MET A 1 -10.32 -5.71 -13.02
C MET A 1 -9.36 -6.87 -13.22
N PRO A 2 -8.50 -6.89 -14.26
CA PRO A 2 -7.72 -8.09 -14.55
C PRO A 2 -6.63 -8.28 -13.50
N ALA A 3 -6.40 -9.52 -13.06
CA ALA A 3 -5.46 -9.92 -12.01
C ALA A 3 -4.01 -9.38 -12.16
N HIS A 4 -3.64 -8.85 -13.33
CA HIS A 4 -2.34 -8.27 -13.61
C HIS A 4 -2.03 -6.96 -12.87
N ALA A 5 -3.04 -6.15 -12.53
CA ALA A 5 -2.79 -4.86 -11.86
C ALA A 5 -2.27 -5.07 -10.43
N ILE A 6 -2.89 -5.95 -9.65
CA ILE A 6 -2.46 -6.29 -8.29
C ILE A 6 -1.09 -6.95 -8.30
N ALA A 7 -0.82 -7.86 -9.26
CA ALA A 7 0.49 -8.47 -9.39
C ALA A 7 1.60 -7.42 -9.60
N ARG A 8 1.35 -6.43 -10.47
CA ARG A 8 2.30 -5.32 -10.71
C ARG A 8 2.49 -4.43 -9.48
N MET A 9 1.42 -4.10 -8.75
CA MET A 9 1.51 -3.31 -7.53
C MET A 9 2.32 -4.04 -6.45
N ARG A 10 2.08 -5.33 -6.26
CA ARG A 10 2.83 -6.18 -5.32
C ARG A 10 4.32 -6.27 -5.68
N GLU A 11 4.64 -6.39 -6.97
CA GLU A 11 6.03 -6.38 -7.44
C GLU A 11 6.71 -5.02 -7.20
N ALA A 12 6.01 -3.92 -7.49
CA ALA A 12 6.53 -2.57 -7.26
C ALA A 12 6.86 -2.33 -5.78
N ILE A 13 5.96 -2.72 -4.87
CA ILE A 13 6.20 -2.62 -3.41
C ILE A 13 7.41 -3.45 -3.00
N ARG A 14 7.48 -4.74 -3.40
CA ARG A 14 8.60 -5.64 -3.05
C ARG A 14 9.96 -5.13 -3.55
N ARG A 15 9.99 -4.40 -4.66
CA ARG A 15 11.21 -3.82 -5.24
C ARG A 15 11.43 -2.36 -4.84
N ARG A 16 10.57 -1.77 -4.01
CA ARG A 16 10.56 -0.33 -3.68
C ARG A 16 10.56 0.55 -4.95
N GLN A 17 9.83 0.12 -5.97
CA GLN A 17 9.64 0.80 -7.25
C GLN A 17 8.33 1.60 -7.25
N TYR A 18 8.10 2.35 -6.19
CA TYR A 18 6.98 3.27 -6.07
C TYR A 18 7.40 4.45 -5.20
N VAL A 19 6.63 5.54 -5.25
CA VAL A 19 6.80 6.70 -4.39
C VAL A 19 5.47 6.99 -3.72
N MET A 20 5.53 7.41 -2.46
CA MET A 20 4.38 8.00 -1.77
C MET A 20 4.41 9.50 -2.02
N THR A 21 3.26 10.10 -2.33
CA THR A 21 3.13 11.55 -2.41
C THR A 21 2.94 12.10 -1.00
N THR A 22 3.33 13.35 -0.77
CA THR A 22 3.12 14.03 0.52
C THR A 22 1.63 14.04 0.92
N HIS A 23 0.73 14.30 -0.02
CA HIS A 23 -0.71 14.25 0.26
C HIS A 23 -1.18 12.86 0.70
N ALA A 24 -0.66 11.79 0.09
CA ALA A 24 -1.02 10.43 0.51
C ALA A 24 -0.41 10.07 1.87
N GLU A 25 0.74 10.63 2.23
CA GLU A 25 1.32 10.50 3.58
C GLU A 25 0.44 11.19 4.64
N GLU A 26 -0.01 12.42 4.36
CA GLU A 26 -0.92 13.18 5.24
C GLU A 26 -2.27 12.45 5.43
N GLU A 27 -2.89 11.97 4.35
CA GLU A 27 -4.16 11.23 4.43
C GLU A 27 -4.02 9.91 5.20
N MET A 28 -2.90 9.20 5.05
CA MET A 28 -2.63 8.00 5.86
C MET A 28 -2.49 8.34 7.34
N ASP A 29 -1.77 9.41 7.68
CA ASP A 29 -1.54 9.82 9.07
C ASP A 29 -2.85 10.28 9.74
N ASP A 30 -3.72 10.97 8.99
CA ASP A 30 -5.06 11.37 9.46
C ASP A 30 -5.94 10.16 9.85
N ASP A 31 -5.79 9.04 9.13
CA ASP A 31 -6.44 7.75 9.44
C ASP A 31 -5.66 6.90 10.48
N GLY A 32 -4.54 7.39 11.00
CA GLY A 32 -3.67 6.66 11.93
C GLY A 32 -2.95 5.47 11.29
N LEU A 33 -2.79 5.48 9.96
CA LEU A 33 -2.14 4.44 9.18
C LEU A 33 -0.68 4.80 8.89
N THR A 34 0.17 3.79 8.91
CA THR A 34 1.53 3.91 8.41
C THR A 34 1.62 3.36 6.99
N ILE A 35 2.70 3.70 6.27
CA ILE A 35 3.01 3.10 4.98
C ILE A 35 3.07 1.55 5.05
N PHE A 36 3.42 0.98 6.19
CA PHE A 36 3.47 -0.47 6.38
C PHE A 36 2.08 -1.11 6.38
N ASP A 37 1.07 -0.43 6.91
CA ASP A 37 -0.31 -0.93 6.94
C ASP A 37 -0.85 -0.99 5.50
N VAL A 38 -0.58 0.05 4.70
CA VAL A 38 -0.93 0.11 3.27
C VAL A 38 -0.18 -0.94 2.44
N GLU A 39 1.14 -1.06 2.63
CA GLU A 39 1.93 -2.10 1.96
C GLU A 39 1.42 -3.50 2.31
N SER A 40 1.11 -3.75 3.58
CA SER A 40 0.60 -5.02 4.08
C SER A 40 -0.69 -5.42 3.37
N VAL A 41 -1.70 -4.54 3.36
CA VAL A 41 -3.01 -4.80 2.71
C VAL A 41 -2.84 -5.10 1.21
N ILE A 42 -1.96 -4.39 0.51
CA ILE A 42 -1.73 -4.63 -0.92
C ILE A 42 -1.02 -5.99 -1.14
N LEU A 43 -0.08 -6.35 -0.27
CA LEU A 43 0.70 -7.58 -0.35
C LEU A 43 -0.10 -8.83 0.02
N THR A 44 -0.89 -8.77 1.10
CA THR A 44 -1.60 -9.91 1.68
C THR A 44 -3.05 -9.99 1.18
N GLY A 45 -3.71 -8.83 1.03
CA GLY A 45 -5.15 -8.73 0.80
C GLY A 45 -5.98 -8.75 2.09
N ASP A 46 -5.33 -8.79 3.26
CA ASP A 46 -6.00 -8.84 4.56
C ASP A 46 -5.95 -7.48 5.24
N ILE A 47 -7.10 -6.99 5.71
CA ILE A 47 -7.21 -5.81 6.57
C ILE A 47 -7.06 -6.27 8.01
N ILE A 48 -5.98 -5.86 8.64
CA ILE A 48 -5.68 -6.18 10.03
C ILE A 48 -5.85 -4.88 10.83
N GLU A 49 -6.99 -4.71 11.48
CA GLU A 49 -7.18 -3.62 12.46
C GLU A 49 -6.19 -3.81 13.63
N ARG A 50 -5.59 -2.72 14.10
CA ARG A 50 -4.69 -2.70 15.27
C ARG A 50 -5.43 -2.20 16.51
#